data_AF-A0A7Z7LUU7-F1
#
_entry.id   AF-A0A7Z7LUU7-F1
#
_cell.length_a   1.000
_cell.length_b   1.000
_cell.length_c   1.000
_cell.angle_alpha   90.00
_cell.angle_beta   90.00
_cell.angle_gamma   90.00
#
_symmetry.space_group_name_H-M   'P 1'
#
loop_
_entity.id
_entity.type
_entity.pdbx_description
1 polymer ?
#
loop_
_entity_poly.entity_id
_entity_poly.type
_entity_poly.pdbx_seq_one_letter_code
_entity_poly.pdbx_strand_id
1 'polypeptide(L)'
;MKVSLEEWNSLDELWIPKYLNKKIVLKIPFQILINPELSLNEKLLLGLDYSLVGKLGFNQMSHIEVGKLLDLHPNIVGSCRRRLIEKGFLIKEGKKYTITVDFSSMMEAKDLSSLDKRDIKIPFEIYNNSDLKTGEKLLWGEYNSISKGFRYYFAKREHAAKRLAVSVESVSNWTKSLYEKGLFKEYKLETGYCTHQRKIITIVFDQD
;
A
#
# COMPACT_ATOMS: atom_id res chain seq x y z
N MET A 1 7.28 10.28 46.29
CA MET A 1 6.98 11.47 45.46
C MET A 1 5.79 11.14 44.59
N LYS A 2 4.64 11.80 44.81
CA LYS A 2 3.45 11.69 43.96
C LYS A 2 3.69 12.57 42.74
N VAL A 3 3.91 11.95 41.59
CA VAL A 3 3.90 12.65 40.30
C VAL A 3 2.43 12.93 39.97
N SER A 4 2.08 14.20 39.80
CA SER A 4 0.72 14.66 39.56
C SER A 4 0.23 14.25 38.17
N LEU A 5 -1.05 13.87 38.07
CA LEU A 5 -1.76 13.57 36.81
C LEU A 5 -1.70 14.73 35.79
N GLU A 6 -1.37 15.94 36.23
CA GLU A 6 -1.29 17.14 35.39
C GLU A 6 -0.05 17.13 34.47
N GLU A 7 1.02 16.41 34.80
CA GLU A 7 2.22 16.36 33.94
C GLU A 7 2.02 15.44 32.71
N TRP A 8 1.16 14.43 32.79
CA TRP A 8 0.83 13.57 31.65
C TRP A 8 0.05 14.30 30.56
N ASN A 9 -0.86 15.21 30.94
CA ASN A 9 -1.62 16.01 29.98
C ASN A 9 -0.74 17.03 29.22
N SER A 10 0.44 17.38 29.75
CA SER A 10 1.35 18.32 29.08
C SER A 10 2.24 17.69 28.00
N LEU A 11 2.35 16.35 27.98
CA LEU A 11 3.10 15.61 26.95
C LEU A 11 2.24 15.20 25.75
N ASP A 12 0.91 15.35 25.85
CA ASP A 12 -0.05 15.01 24.78
C ASP A 12 -0.20 16.10 23.70
N GLU A 13 0.41 17.28 23.85
CA GLU A 13 0.21 18.42 22.93
C GLU A 13 1.31 18.66 21.87
N LEU A 14 2.37 17.83 21.79
CA LEU A 14 3.50 18.11 20.87
C LEU A 14 3.84 17.04 19.82
N TRP A 15 2.96 16.06 19.59
CA TRP A 15 3.02 15.27 18.35
C TRP A 15 2.15 15.91 17.26
N ILE A 16 2.44 17.17 16.95
CA ILE A 16 1.90 17.83 15.76
C ILE A 16 2.42 17.05 14.54
N PRO A 17 1.57 16.63 13.59
CA PRO A 17 1.98 15.98 12.33
C PRO A 17 2.96 16.77 11.44
N LYS A 18 3.40 17.95 11.89
CA LYS A 18 4.34 18.85 11.21
C LYS A 18 5.71 18.22 10.91
N TYR A 19 6.06 17.09 11.53
CA TYR A 19 7.35 16.44 11.39
C TYR A 19 7.31 15.04 10.77
N LEU A 20 6.21 14.62 10.13
CA LEU A 20 6.22 13.40 9.32
C LEU A 20 6.91 13.62 7.95
N ASN A 21 8.11 14.22 7.99
CA ASN A 21 9.05 14.33 6.87
C ASN A 21 9.87 13.05 6.67
N LYS A 22 9.63 11.99 7.46
CA LYS A 22 10.28 10.71 7.26
C LYS A 22 9.59 9.95 6.13
N LYS A 23 10.37 9.64 5.08
CA LYS A 23 10.03 8.63 4.07
C LYS A 23 9.62 7.35 4.80
N ILE A 24 8.32 7.07 4.91
CA ILE A 24 7.85 5.81 5.49
C ILE A 24 7.76 4.76 4.39
N VAL A 25 7.96 3.50 4.73
CA VAL A 25 7.58 2.40 3.83
C VAL A 25 6.12 2.08 4.09
N LEU A 26 5.28 2.19 3.04
CA LEU A 26 3.89 1.77 3.10
C LEU A 26 3.82 0.26 3.14
N LYS A 27 3.24 -0.27 4.22
CA LYS A 27 2.87 -1.68 4.35
C LYS A 27 1.39 -1.83 4.03
N ILE A 28 1.05 -2.63 3.02
CA ILE A 28 -0.34 -2.91 2.66
C ILE A 28 -0.64 -4.39 2.92
N PRO A 29 -1.48 -4.69 3.93
CA PRO A 29 -1.95 -6.04 4.22
C PRO A 29 -2.55 -6.75 3.01
N PHE A 30 -2.30 -8.05 2.87
CA PHE A 30 -2.82 -8.82 1.74
C PHE A 30 -4.36 -8.77 1.63
N GLN A 31 -5.06 -8.67 2.75
CA GLN A 31 -6.52 -8.59 2.83
C GLN A 31 -7.06 -7.34 2.13
N ILE A 32 -6.34 -6.22 2.22
CA ILE A 32 -6.68 -4.99 1.50
C ILE A 32 -6.49 -5.21 -0.01
N LEU A 33 -5.41 -5.88 -0.40
CA LEU A 33 -5.04 -6.08 -1.81
C LEU A 33 -6.05 -6.95 -2.55
N ILE A 34 -6.47 -8.06 -1.94
CA ILE A 34 -7.36 -9.03 -2.58
C ILE A 34 -8.83 -8.61 -2.55
N ASN A 35 -9.19 -7.57 -1.78
CA ASN A 35 -10.58 -7.13 -1.65
C ASN A 35 -11.06 -6.47 -2.96
N PRO A 36 -12.05 -7.06 -3.66
CA PRO A 36 -12.57 -6.51 -4.91
C PRO A 36 -13.48 -5.28 -4.69
N GLU A 37 -13.98 -5.06 -3.48
CA GLU A 37 -14.85 -3.93 -3.15
C GLU A 37 -14.07 -2.64 -2.92
N LEU A 38 -12.75 -2.72 -2.77
CA LEU A 38 -11.87 -1.56 -2.65
C LEU A 38 -11.31 -1.20 -4.02
N SER A 39 -11.45 0.08 -4.39
CA SER A 39 -10.72 0.65 -5.52
C SER A 39 -9.21 0.70 -5.24
N LEU A 40 -8.40 0.81 -6.28
CA LEU A 40 -6.93 0.88 -6.14
C LEU A 40 -6.50 2.07 -5.25
N ASN A 41 -7.17 3.22 -5.38
CA ASN A 41 -6.91 4.40 -4.55
C ASN A 41 -7.26 4.14 -3.08
N GLU A 42 -8.37 3.46 -2.80
CA GLU A 42 -8.72 3.06 -1.44
C GLU A 42 -7.73 2.06 -0.86
N LYS A 43 -7.24 1.10 -1.66
CA LYS A 43 -6.21 0.15 -1.22
C LYS A 43 -4.92 0.86 -0.81
N LEU A 44 -4.44 1.78 -1.65
CA LEU A 44 -3.23 2.56 -1.36
C LEU A 44 -3.42 3.44 -0.12
N LEU A 45 -4.56 4.13 -0.03
CA LEU A 45 -4.88 5.03 1.07
C LEU A 45 -5.04 4.30 2.40
N LEU A 46 -5.79 3.19 2.42
CA LEU A 46 -5.96 2.37 3.61
C LEU A 46 -4.64 1.73 4.04
N GLY A 47 -3.76 1.40 3.09
CA GLY A 47 -2.37 1.00 3.38
C GLY A 47 -1.54 2.09 4.08
N LEU A 48 -1.71 3.36 3.69
CA LEU A 48 -1.11 4.51 4.39
C LEU A 48 -1.68 4.65 5.79
N ASP A 49 -3.01 4.67 5.93
CA ASP A 49 -3.66 4.76 7.24
C ASP A 49 -3.20 3.60 8.15
N TYR A 50 -3.08 2.38 7.63
CA TYR A 50 -2.58 1.21 8.37
C TYR A 50 -1.14 1.36 8.83
N SER A 51 -0.27 1.86 7.94
CA SER A 51 1.15 2.07 8.26
C SER A 51 1.35 3.16 9.31
N LEU A 52 0.51 4.19 9.31
CA LEU A 52 0.56 5.28 10.29
C LEU A 52 -0.06 4.89 11.62
N VAL A 53 -1.24 4.25 11.60
CA VAL A 53 -1.89 3.72 12.81
C VAL A 53 -0.98 2.73 13.53
N GLY A 54 -0.30 1.85 12.81
CA GLY A 54 0.67 0.92 13.42
C GLY A 54 1.86 1.58 14.11
N LYS A 55 2.14 2.86 13.82
CA LYS A 55 3.22 3.65 14.44
C LYS A 55 2.74 4.67 15.48
N LEU A 56 1.58 5.28 15.24
CA LEU A 56 1.07 6.44 16.00
C LEU A 56 -0.29 6.18 16.66
N GLY A 57 -0.91 5.03 16.44
CA GLY A 57 -2.27 4.69 16.89
C GLY A 57 -3.39 5.29 16.03
N PHE A 58 -3.13 6.37 15.29
CA PHE A 58 -4.10 7.04 14.41
C PHE A 58 -3.41 7.76 13.25
N ASN A 59 -4.19 8.19 12.24
CA ASN A 59 -3.75 9.14 11.23
C ASN A 59 -4.50 10.49 11.39
N GLN A 60 -3.76 11.60 11.47
CA GLN A 60 -4.30 12.96 11.54
C GLN A 60 -4.08 13.80 10.28
N MET A 61 -3.37 13.27 9.29
CA MET A 61 -3.07 14.01 8.06
C MET A 61 -4.36 14.39 7.35
N SER A 62 -4.47 15.64 6.92
CA SER A 62 -5.54 16.13 6.08
C SER A 62 -5.50 15.48 4.69
N HIS A 63 -6.60 15.57 3.96
CA HIS A 63 -6.68 15.09 2.57
C HIS A 63 -5.69 15.82 1.63
N ILE A 64 -5.31 17.05 1.96
CA ILE A 64 -4.29 17.83 1.23
C ILE A 64 -2.91 17.24 1.49
N GLU A 65 -2.56 17.00 2.75
CA GLU A 65 -1.26 16.42 3.13
C GLU A 65 -1.09 15.02 2.57
N VAL A 66 -2.12 14.18 2.67
CA VAL A 66 -2.10 12.84 2.08
C VAL A 66 -2.06 12.90 0.56
N GLY A 67 -2.78 13.84 -0.06
CA GLY A 67 -2.73 14.03 -1.51
C GLY A 67 -1.33 14.34 -2.00
N LYS A 68 -0.60 15.22 -1.29
CA LYS A 68 0.81 15.49 -1.56
C LYS A 68 1.71 14.28 -1.33
N LEU A 69 1.46 13.48 -0.29
CA LEU A 69 2.30 12.33 0.07
C LEU A 69 2.17 11.15 -0.91
N LEU A 70 0.97 10.91 -1.44
CA LEU A 70 0.68 9.78 -2.33
C LEU A 70 0.70 10.17 -3.82
N ASP A 71 0.99 11.43 -4.12
CA ASP A 71 0.72 12.06 -5.41
C ASP A 71 -0.70 11.74 -5.92
N LEU A 72 -1.70 12.17 -5.15
CA LEU A 72 -3.11 12.02 -5.48
C LEU A 72 -3.82 13.36 -5.31
N HIS A 73 -4.80 13.62 -6.19
CA HIS A 73 -5.62 14.82 -6.04
C HIS A 73 -6.37 14.81 -4.68
N PRO A 74 -6.35 15.90 -3.89
CA PRO A 74 -6.96 15.92 -2.55
C PRO A 74 -8.45 15.51 -2.52
N ASN A 75 -9.22 15.85 -3.56
CA ASN A 75 -10.62 15.41 -3.70
C ASN A 75 -10.78 13.89 -3.80
N ILE A 76 -9.83 13.20 -4.46
CA ILE A 76 -9.83 11.74 -4.54
C ILE A 76 -9.61 11.18 -3.14
N VAL A 77 -8.63 11.71 -2.40
CA VAL A 77 -8.34 11.29 -1.03
C VAL A 77 -9.56 11.49 -0.12
N GLY A 78 -10.17 12.67 -0.15
CA GLY A 78 -11.37 12.97 0.64
C GLY A 78 -12.53 12.03 0.33
N SER A 79 -12.73 11.72 -0.95
CA SER A 79 -13.78 10.79 -1.40
C SER A 79 -13.50 9.35 -0.99
N CYS A 80 -12.25 8.89 -1.10
CA CYS A 80 -11.84 7.55 -0.67
C CYS A 80 -12.02 7.37 0.85
N ARG A 81 -11.60 8.34 1.67
CA ARG A 81 -11.81 8.26 3.13
C ARG A 81 -13.28 8.19 3.51
N ARG A 82 -14.13 8.98 2.83
CA ARG A 82 -15.58 8.92 3.05
C ARG A 82 -16.12 7.52 2.78
N ARG A 83 -15.78 6.94 1.64
CA ARG A 83 -16.21 5.57 1.28
C ARG A 83 -15.63 4.50 2.21
N LEU A 84 -14.39 4.66 2.66
CA LEU A 84 -13.77 3.76 3.64
C LEU A 84 -14.48 3.81 5.00
N ILE A 85 -14.98 4.98 5.42
CA ILE A 85 -15.83 5.12 6.61
C ILE A 85 -17.18 4.45 6.40
N GLU A 86 -17.84 4.72 5.26
CA GLU A 86 -19.14 4.10 4.90
C GLU A 86 -19.05 2.56 4.86
N LYS A 87 -17.93 2.02 4.37
CA LYS A 87 -17.63 0.58 4.35
C LYS A 87 -17.17 0.02 5.70
N GLY A 88 -17.04 0.84 6.73
CA GLY A 88 -16.66 0.41 8.09
C GLY A 88 -15.19 0.05 8.28
N PHE A 89 -14.30 0.46 7.36
CA PHE A 89 -12.84 0.25 7.50
C PHE A 89 -12.16 1.31 8.38
N LEU A 90 -12.74 2.51 8.40
CA LEU A 90 -12.21 3.64 9.15
C LEU A 90 -13.31 4.25 10.02
N ILE A 91 -12.92 4.75 11.19
CA ILE A 91 -13.71 5.72 11.96
C ILE A 91 -12.98 7.06 11.97
N LYS A 92 -13.76 8.15 11.98
CA LYS A 92 -13.23 9.51 12.07
C LYS A 92 -13.75 10.18 13.33
N GLU A 93 -12.84 10.61 14.20
CA GLU A 93 -13.12 11.35 15.43
C GLU A 93 -12.37 12.68 15.39
N GLY A 94 -13.09 13.78 15.11
CA GLY A 94 -12.48 15.08 14.85
C GLY A 94 -11.52 15.03 13.65
N LYS A 95 -10.22 15.20 13.91
CA LYS A 95 -9.16 15.10 12.88
C LYS A 95 -8.50 13.72 12.80
N LYS A 96 -8.80 12.81 13.74
CA LYS A 96 -8.17 11.48 13.84
C LYS A 96 -8.95 10.47 13.00
N TYR A 97 -8.21 9.67 12.23
CA TYR A 97 -8.70 8.50 11.52
C TYR A 97 -8.08 7.25 12.14
N THR A 98 -8.93 6.29 12.50
CA THR A 98 -8.50 5.03 13.13
C THR A 98 -9.06 3.86 12.33
N ILE A 99 -8.30 2.78 12.24
CA ILE A 99 -8.75 1.54 11.61
C ILE A 99 -9.58 0.76 12.62
N THR A 100 -10.80 0.42 12.22
CA THR A 100 -11.78 -0.29 13.04
C THR A 100 -11.75 -1.80 12.83
N VAL A 101 -11.04 -2.25 11.80
CA VAL A 101 -11.05 -3.64 11.36
C VAL A 101 -9.75 -4.32 11.74
N ASP A 102 -9.86 -5.47 12.40
CA ASP A 102 -8.75 -6.40 12.45
C ASP A 102 -8.67 -7.15 11.12
N PHE A 103 -7.70 -6.75 10.29
CA PHE A 103 -7.47 -7.43 9.02
C PHE A 103 -7.17 -8.92 9.20
N SER A 104 -6.70 -9.36 10.36
CA SER A 104 -6.46 -10.78 10.66
C SER A 104 -7.76 -11.58 10.70
N SER A 105 -8.86 -10.98 11.16
CA SER A 105 -10.17 -11.63 11.34
C SER A 105 -11.14 -11.46 10.17
N MET A 106 -10.89 -10.53 9.22
CA MET A 106 -11.72 -10.31 8.01
C MET A 106 -11.97 -11.54 7.12
N MET A 107 -11.28 -12.64 7.38
CA MET A 107 -11.03 -13.69 6.41
C MET A 107 -11.32 -15.10 6.98
N GLU A 108 -11.82 -15.22 8.21
CA GLU A 108 -12.08 -16.53 8.85
C GLU A 108 -13.17 -17.38 8.15
N ALA A 109 -13.97 -16.79 7.26
CA ALA A 109 -15.13 -17.45 6.63
C ALA A 109 -14.87 -18.12 5.26
N LYS A 110 -13.63 -18.15 4.75
CA LYS A 110 -13.29 -18.79 3.46
C LYS A 110 -12.12 -19.75 3.63
N ASP A 111 -12.07 -20.82 2.84
CA ASP A 111 -10.91 -21.72 2.81
C ASP A 111 -9.74 -21.03 2.10
N LEU A 112 -8.94 -20.29 2.88
CA LEU A 112 -7.86 -19.42 2.40
C LEU A 112 -6.47 -20.05 2.62
N SER A 113 -6.42 -21.35 2.90
CA SER A 113 -5.19 -22.11 3.05
C SER A 113 -4.28 -22.00 1.82
N SER A 114 -4.87 -21.84 0.64
CA SER A 114 -4.19 -21.71 -0.65
C SER A 114 -3.84 -20.27 -1.07
N LEU A 115 -4.26 -19.25 -0.31
CA LEU A 115 -4.00 -17.86 -0.67
C LEU A 115 -2.62 -17.38 -0.22
N ASP A 116 -2.04 -16.54 -1.08
CA ASP A 116 -0.81 -15.84 -0.79
C ASP A 116 -1.05 -14.69 0.20
N LYS A 117 -0.67 -14.92 1.46
CA LYS A 117 -0.89 -14.00 2.59
C LYS A 117 0.21 -12.94 2.76
N ARG A 118 1.12 -12.80 1.79
CA ARG A 118 2.25 -11.86 1.91
C ARG A 118 1.77 -10.42 1.79
N ASP A 119 2.13 -9.57 2.73
CA ASP A 119 1.92 -8.12 2.61
C ASP A 119 2.89 -7.53 1.58
N ILE A 120 2.50 -6.43 0.94
CA ILE A 120 3.41 -5.68 0.07
C ILE A 120 3.99 -4.48 0.81
N LYS A 121 5.21 -4.09 0.41
CA LYS A 121 5.92 -2.92 0.93
C LYS A 121 6.26 -1.99 -0.22
N ILE A 122 5.83 -0.74 -0.13
CA ILE A 122 6.03 0.27 -1.17
C ILE A 122 6.84 1.44 -0.55
N PRO A 123 8.05 1.73 -1.06
CA PRO A 123 8.86 2.84 -0.59
C PRO A 123 8.33 4.18 -1.13
N PHE A 124 8.79 5.27 -0.51
CA PHE A 124 8.38 6.64 -0.83
C PHE A 124 8.58 6.99 -2.30
N GLU A 125 9.70 6.57 -2.87
CA GLU A 125 10.09 6.79 -4.27
C GLU A 125 9.10 6.17 -5.27
N ILE A 126 8.28 5.20 -4.84
CA ILE A 126 7.25 4.59 -5.67
C ILE A 126 5.88 5.20 -5.40
N TYR A 127 5.44 5.26 -4.14
CA TYR A 127 4.07 5.71 -3.88
C TYR A 127 3.89 7.22 -4.09
N ASN A 128 4.94 8.02 -4.00
CA ASN A 128 4.92 9.46 -4.27
C ASN A 128 5.32 9.79 -5.73
N ASN A 129 5.58 8.79 -6.57
CA ASN A 129 5.99 9.03 -7.95
C ASN A 129 4.81 9.53 -8.78
N SER A 130 4.96 10.71 -9.41
CA SER A 130 3.92 11.35 -10.22
C SER A 130 3.73 10.72 -11.60
N ASP A 131 4.73 10.01 -12.09
CA ASP A 131 4.64 9.30 -13.36
C ASP A 131 3.92 7.95 -13.20
N LEU A 132 3.63 7.54 -11.96
CA LEU A 132 2.99 6.28 -11.65
C LEU A 132 1.51 6.44 -11.26
N LYS A 133 0.67 5.68 -11.96
CA LYS A 133 -0.72 5.45 -11.56
C LYS A 133 -0.76 4.53 -10.33
N THR A 134 -1.82 4.63 -9.54
CA THR A 134 -2.00 3.81 -8.33
C THR A 134 -1.89 2.30 -8.59
N GLY A 135 -2.42 1.81 -9.72
CA GLY A 135 -2.27 0.41 -10.10
C GLY A 135 -0.82 -0.02 -10.33
N GLU A 136 0.00 0.86 -10.92
CA GLU A 136 1.42 0.64 -11.14
C GLU A 136 2.20 0.64 -9.82
N LYS A 137 1.87 1.57 -8.91
CA LYS A 137 2.44 1.64 -7.55
C LYS A 137 2.20 0.34 -6.79
N LEU A 138 0.96 -0.17 -6.81
CA LEU A 138 0.59 -1.43 -6.16
C LEU A 138 1.25 -2.65 -6.82
N LEU A 139 1.29 -2.69 -8.15
CA LEU A 139 1.91 -3.80 -8.89
C LEU A 139 3.42 -3.87 -8.65
N TRP A 140 4.10 -2.72 -8.60
CA TRP A 140 5.51 -2.67 -8.23
C TRP A 140 5.73 -3.26 -6.83
N GLY A 141 4.87 -2.91 -5.87
CA GLY A 141 4.90 -3.48 -4.52
C GLY A 141 4.72 -5.00 -4.50
N GLU A 142 3.80 -5.54 -5.31
CA GLU A 142 3.61 -6.98 -5.49
C GLU A 142 4.88 -7.65 -6.03
N TYR A 143 5.47 -7.11 -7.09
CA TYR A 143 6.71 -7.65 -7.65
C TYR A 143 7.86 -7.62 -6.66
N ASN A 144 8.04 -6.49 -5.98
CA ASN A 144 9.09 -6.31 -5.00
C ASN A 144 8.91 -7.24 -3.77
N SER A 145 7.68 -7.63 -3.42
CA SER A 145 7.43 -8.54 -2.30
C SER A 145 8.05 -9.94 -2.49
N ILE A 146 8.19 -10.42 -3.75
CA ILE A 146 8.90 -11.66 -4.09
C ILE A 146 10.35 -11.35 -4.45
N SER A 147 10.54 -10.40 -5.37
CA SER A 147 11.83 -10.11 -5.96
C SER A 147 12.82 -9.56 -4.94
N LYS A 148 12.37 -8.63 -4.09
CA LYS A 148 13.19 -7.88 -3.14
C LYS A 148 14.43 -7.24 -3.79
N GLY A 149 14.41 -7.03 -5.11
CA GLY A 149 15.51 -6.49 -5.90
C GLY A 149 16.71 -7.42 -6.15
N PHE A 150 16.62 -8.70 -5.79
CA PHE A 150 17.69 -9.68 -6.06
C PHE A 150 17.20 -11.06 -6.51
N ARG A 151 15.94 -11.42 -6.23
CA ARG A 151 15.28 -12.62 -6.76
C ARG A 151 14.40 -12.26 -7.93
N TYR A 152 14.10 -13.24 -8.78
CA TYR A 152 13.06 -13.07 -9.78
C TYR A 152 11.68 -13.15 -9.14
N TYR A 153 10.83 -12.17 -9.43
CA TYR A 153 9.40 -12.43 -9.46
C TYR A 153 9.14 -13.30 -10.69
N PHE A 154 8.73 -14.55 -10.46
CA PHE A 154 8.41 -15.51 -11.51
C PHE A 154 6.92 -15.88 -11.50
N ALA A 155 6.10 -15.38 -10.58
CA ALA A 155 4.68 -15.75 -10.58
C ALA A 155 3.98 -15.30 -11.88
N LYS A 156 2.98 -16.08 -12.31
CA LYS A 156 2.21 -15.75 -13.53
C LYS A 156 1.46 -14.43 -13.36
N ARG A 157 1.16 -13.74 -14.45
CA ARG A 157 0.40 -12.47 -14.42
C ARG A 157 -1.00 -12.64 -13.81
N GLU A 158 -1.60 -13.82 -13.96
CA GLU A 158 -2.88 -14.20 -13.35
C GLU A 158 -2.80 -14.23 -11.82
N HIS A 159 -1.62 -14.52 -11.26
CA HIS A 159 -1.39 -14.43 -9.81
C HIS A 159 -1.52 -12.98 -9.34
N ALA A 160 -0.78 -12.06 -9.95
CA ALA A 160 -0.83 -10.63 -9.62
C ALA A 160 -2.23 -10.05 -9.83
N ALA A 161 -2.91 -10.47 -10.90
CA ALA A 161 -4.28 -10.03 -11.19
C ALA A 161 -5.25 -10.42 -10.07
N LYS A 162 -5.21 -11.67 -9.59
CA LYS A 162 -5.98 -12.13 -8.43
C LYS A 162 -5.58 -11.38 -7.16
N ARG A 163 -4.28 -11.20 -6.93
CA ARG A 163 -3.74 -10.54 -5.73
C ARG A 163 -4.18 -9.09 -5.59
N LEU A 164 -4.32 -8.37 -6.70
CA LEU A 164 -4.73 -6.97 -6.72
C LEU A 164 -6.22 -6.78 -7.02
N ALA A 165 -6.96 -7.88 -7.26
CA ALA A 165 -8.35 -7.88 -7.74
C ALA A 165 -8.56 -7.02 -9.01
N VAL A 166 -7.73 -7.25 -10.03
CA VAL A 166 -7.73 -6.51 -11.31
C VAL A 166 -7.68 -7.49 -12.49
N SER A 167 -7.87 -6.97 -13.70
CA SER A 167 -7.74 -7.78 -14.92
C SER A 167 -6.28 -8.11 -15.26
N VAL A 168 -6.09 -9.20 -15.99
CA VAL A 168 -4.76 -9.65 -16.45
C VAL A 168 -4.15 -8.67 -17.47
N GLU A 169 -5.00 -7.99 -18.22
CA GLU A 169 -4.66 -6.94 -19.16
C GLU A 169 -4.09 -5.72 -18.41
N SER A 170 -4.73 -5.34 -17.29
CA SER A 170 -4.25 -4.26 -16.44
C SER A 170 -2.85 -4.55 -15.92
N VAL A 171 -2.63 -5.77 -15.42
CA VAL A 171 -1.29 -6.23 -15.01
C VAL A 171 -0.31 -6.10 -16.17
N SER A 172 -0.65 -6.61 -17.35
CA SER A 172 0.26 -6.60 -18.51
C SER A 172 0.63 -5.16 -18.94
N ASN A 173 -0.34 -4.25 -18.95
CA ASN A 173 -0.14 -2.85 -19.30
C ASN A 173 0.76 -2.14 -18.28
N TRP A 174 0.50 -2.35 -16.99
CA TRP A 174 1.32 -1.76 -15.92
C TRP A 174 2.72 -2.34 -15.89
N THR A 175 2.90 -3.66 -16.13
CA THR A 175 4.24 -4.25 -16.25
C THR A 175 5.04 -3.56 -17.35
N LYS A 176 4.43 -3.36 -18.53
CA LYS A 176 5.09 -2.70 -19.66
C LYS A 176 5.49 -1.27 -19.30
N SER A 177 4.57 -0.52 -18.69
CA SER A 177 4.87 0.87 -18.30
C SER A 177 5.94 0.98 -17.21
N LEU A 178 5.91 0.10 -16.20
CA LEU A 178 6.96 0.05 -15.16
C LEU A 178 8.35 -0.25 -15.76
N TYR A 179 8.41 -1.12 -16.78
CA TYR A 179 9.64 -1.40 -17.50
C TYR A 179 10.13 -0.18 -18.29
N GLU A 180 9.25 0.46 -19.06
CA GLU A 180 9.56 1.68 -19.83
C GLU A 180 10.04 2.83 -18.94
N LYS A 181 9.56 2.90 -17.69
CA LYS A 181 9.97 3.87 -16.68
C LYS A 181 11.25 3.49 -15.91
N GLY A 182 11.92 2.40 -16.29
CA GLY A 182 13.20 1.98 -15.69
C GLY A 182 13.08 1.44 -14.25
N LEU A 183 11.90 0.99 -13.82
CA LEU A 183 11.67 0.52 -12.46
C LEU A 183 12.00 -0.96 -12.24
N PHE A 184 12.53 -1.62 -13.27
CA PHE A 184 13.05 -2.98 -13.22
C PHE A 184 14.55 -2.96 -13.47
N LYS A 185 15.31 -3.56 -12.55
CA LYS A 185 16.71 -3.91 -12.76
C LYS A 185 16.84 -4.96 -13.86
N GLU A 186 15.88 -5.88 -13.93
CA GLU A 186 15.87 -6.94 -14.93
C GLU A 186 14.45 -7.28 -15.37
N TYR A 187 14.27 -7.45 -16.67
CA TYR A 187 13.03 -7.91 -17.28
C TYR A 187 13.37 -8.92 -18.38
N LYS A 188 13.13 -10.20 -18.12
CA LYS A 188 13.36 -11.29 -19.08
C LYS A 188 12.06 -12.02 -19.36
N LEU A 189 11.83 -12.32 -20.63
CA LEU A 189 10.78 -13.22 -21.07
C LEU A 189 11.42 -14.58 -21.35
N GLU A 190 11.17 -15.55 -20.50
CA GLU A 190 11.59 -16.93 -20.77
C GLU A 190 10.47 -17.66 -21.52
N THR A 191 10.83 -18.15 -22.70
CA THR A 191 9.96 -18.89 -23.59
C THR A 191 10.54 -20.28 -23.84
N GLY A 192 9.80 -21.32 -23.46
CA GLY A 192 10.14 -22.73 -23.70
C GLY A 192 8.87 -23.58 -23.89
N TYR A 193 9.04 -24.90 -24.02
CA TYR A 193 7.90 -25.81 -24.17
C TYR A 193 6.96 -25.67 -22.96
N CYS A 194 5.71 -25.26 -23.20
CA CYS A 194 4.69 -24.96 -22.19
C CYS A 194 5.09 -23.92 -21.11
N THR A 195 6.15 -23.14 -21.32
CA THR A 195 6.65 -22.16 -20.35
C THR A 195 6.77 -20.79 -21.01
N HIS A 196 5.86 -19.88 -20.65
CA HIS A 196 5.92 -18.48 -21.05
C HIS A 196 5.84 -17.62 -19.80
N GLN A 197 6.99 -17.30 -19.23
CA GLN A 197 7.09 -16.69 -17.89
C GLN A 197 7.94 -15.44 -17.94
N ARG A 198 7.44 -14.36 -17.31
CA ARG A 198 8.20 -13.14 -17.10
C ARG A 198 8.99 -13.27 -15.81
N LYS A 199 10.28 -12.97 -15.89
CA LYS A 199 11.19 -12.88 -14.75
C LYS A 199 11.54 -11.42 -14.55
N ILE A 200 11.16 -10.89 -13.39
CA ILE A 200 11.30 -9.46 -13.07
C ILE A 200 12.15 -9.31 -11.81
N ILE A 201 13.15 -8.43 -11.87
CA ILE A 201 13.84 -7.92 -10.69
C ILE A 201 13.54 -6.44 -10.57
N THR A 202 12.91 -6.02 -9.47
CA THR A 202 12.63 -4.61 -9.21
C THR A 202 13.91 -3.86 -8.85
N ILE A 203 13.95 -2.55 -9.09
CA ILE A 203 15.03 -1.73 -8.52
C ILE A 203 14.91 -1.69 -6.98
N VAL A 204 16.03 -1.45 -6.30
CA VAL A 204 16.06 -1.19 -4.85
C VAL A 204 16.31 0.30 -4.67
N PHE A 205 15.57 0.92 -3.76
CA PHE A 205 15.84 2.28 -3.32
C PHE A 205 16.59 2.19 -2.00
N ASP A 206 17.69 2.92 -1.88
CA ASP A 206 18.46 2.98 -0.65
C ASP A 206 17.58 3.55 0.47
N GLN A 207 17.61 2.88 1.63
CA GLN A 207 16.94 3.35 2.84
C GLN A 207 17.89 4.30 3.55
N ASP A 208 17.84 5.59 3.22
CA ASP A 208 18.45 6.65 4.04
C ASP A 208 17.66 6.85 5.36
#